data_AF-A0AAU5XJD2-F1
#
_entry.id   AF-A0AAU5XJD2-F1
#
_cell.length_a   1.000
_cell.length_b   1.000
_cell.length_c   1.000
_cell.angle_alpha   90.00
_cell.angle_beta   90.00
_cell.angle_gamma   90.00
#
_symmetry.space_group_name_H-M   'P 1'
#
loop_
_entity.id
_entity.type
_entity.pdbx_description
1 polymer ?
#
loop_
_entity_poly.entity_id
_entity_poly.type
_entity_poly.pdbx_seq_one_letter_code
_entity_poly.pdbx_strand_id
1 'polypeptide(L)'
;MIVFTVHHAARTVTHTHPAAHADPGTGWRVWFFLFAAGLVFAFAYRASIARHPYRNCRTCHGSGKHRGAVFKSAFRPCDACGGNGRQLRAFAKEPD
;
A
#
# COMPACT_ATOMS: atom_id res chain seq x y z
N MET A 1 14.41 19.02 80.48
CA MET A 1 15.43 18.28 79.70
C MET A 1 14.71 17.09 79.09
N ILE A 2 14.54 16.88 77.78
CA ILE A 2 15.13 17.42 76.56
C ILE A 2 14.01 17.30 75.50
N VAL A 3 13.64 18.39 74.83
CA VAL A 3 12.73 18.38 73.67
C VAL A 3 13.60 18.21 72.43
N PHE A 4 13.56 17.05 71.78
CA PHE A 4 14.23 16.82 70.50
C PHE A 4 13.31 17.26 69.36
N THR A 5 13.43 18.53 68.99
CA THR A 5 12.85 19.10 67.78
C THR A 5 13.67 18.61 66.58
N VAL A 6 13.16 17.63 65.84
CA VAL A 6 13.78 17.15 64.60
C VAL A 6 13.47 18.16 63.49
N HIS A 7 14.42 19.05 63.20
CA HIS A 7 14.37 19.92 62.03
C HIS A 7 14.60 19.11 60.76
N HIS A 8 13.53 18.85 59.99
CA HIS A 8 13.63 18.29 58.64
C HIS A 8 14.22 19.34 57.68
N ALA A 9 15.52 19.23 57.41
CA ALA A 9 16.15 19.94 56.30
C ALA A 9 15.73 19.28 54.98
N ALA A 10 14.78 19.90 54.28
CA ALA A 10 14.35 19.49 52.95
C ALA A 10 15.53 19.65 51.96
N ARG A 11 16.18 18.55 51.60
CA ARG A 11 17.07 18.49 50.44
C ARG A 11 16.21 18.52 49.18
N THR A 12 16.22 19.63 48.46
CA THR A 12 15.74 19.67 47.08
C THR A 12 16.68 18.85 46.22
N VAL A 13 16.28 17.64 45.86
CA VAL A 13 16.95 16.83 44.82
C VAL A 13 16.58 17.45 43.49
N THR A 14 17.49 18.24 42.92
CA THR A 14 17.36 18.76 41.56
C THR A 14 17.60 17.60 40.60
N HIS A 15 16.52 16.97 40.12
CA HIS A 15 16.61 16.06 38.97
C HIS A 15 16.86 16.89 37.72
N THR A 16 18.13 17.01 37.32
CA THR A 16 18.53 17.55 36.02
C THR A 16 18.00 16.61 34.94
N HIS A 17 16.92 17.00 34.27
CA HIS A 17 16.43 16.29 33.09
C HIS A 17 17.46 16.54 31.96
N PRO A 18 18.12 15.51 31.40
CA PRO A 18 18.98 15.73 30.24
C PRO A 18 18.09 16.20 29.09
N ALA A 19 18.44 17.34 28.51
CA ALA A 19 17.86 17.82 27.27
C ALA A 19 18.00 16.71 26.22
N ALA A 20 16.88 16.13 25.79
CA ALA A 20 16.84 15.26 24.63
C ALA A 20 17.26 16.12 23.43
N HIS A 21 18.54 16.07 23.08
CA HIS A 21 19.08 16.73 21.90
C HIS A 21 18.36 16.13 20.69
N ALA A 22 17.41 16.86 20.13
CA ALA A 22 16.78 16.51 18.87
C ALA A 22 17.86 16.64 17.78
N ASP A 23 18.39 15.51 17.32
CA ASP A 23 19.39 15.47 16.24
C ASP A 23 18.83 16.17 14.99
N PRO A 24 19.34 17.36 14.62
CA PRO A 24 18.87 18.10 13.44
C PRO A 24 19.19 17.35 12.14
N GLY A 25 20.09 16.36 12.19
CA GLY A 25 20.42 15.48 11.08
C GLY A 25 19.43 14.33 10.83
N THR A 26 18.52 14.03 11.78
CA THR A 26 17.54 12.94 11.63
C THR A 26 16.39 13.36 10.70
N GLY A 27 16.04 14.65 10.69
CA GLY A 27 14.91 15.15 9.90
C GLY A 27 15.05 14.85 8.41
N TRP A 28 16.16 15.29 7.78
CA TRP A 28 16.32 15.14 6.34
C TRP A 28 16.45 13.67 5.91
N ARG A 29 17.06 12.81 6.74
CA ARG A 29 17.15 11.36 6.49
C ARG A 29 15.75 10.74 6.46
N VAL A 30 14.91 11.07 7.43
CA VAL A 30 13.51 10.57 7.49
C VAL A 30 12.71 11.07 6.28
N TRP A 31 12.82 12.35 5.94
CA TRP A 31 12.17 12.91 4.75
C TRP A 31 12.64 12.25 3.44
N PHE A 32 13.95 12.02 3.31
CA PHE A 32 14.53 11.33 2.16
C PHE A 32 14.01 9.91 2.03
N PHE A 33 13.99 9.14 3.12
CA PHE A 33 13.45 7.78 3.12
C PHE A 33 11.96 7.74 2.79
N LEU A 34 11.15 8.65 3.34
CA LEU A 34 9.72 8.74 3.02
C LEU A 34 9.49 9.10 1.56
N PHE A 35 10.25 10.04 1.00
CA PHE A 35 10.16 10.41 -0.40
C PHE A 35 10.57 9.26 -1.32
N ALA A 36 11.70 8.61 -1.04
CA ALA A 36 12.16 7.45 -1.80
C ALA A 36 11.15 6.30 -1.74
N ALA A 37 10.59 6.01 -0.56
CA ALA A 37 9.54 5.00 -0.39
C ALA A 37 8.27 5.35 -1.18
N GLY A 38 7.86 6.62 -1.18
CA GLY A 38 6.74 7.12 -1.98
C GLY A 38 6.96 6.94 -3.48
N LEU A 39 8.16 7.22 -3.98
CA LEU A 39 8.51 6.99 -5.38
C LEU A 39 8.49 5.51 -5.73
N VAL A 40 9.12 4.65 -4.92
CA VAL A 40 9.11 3.19 -5.13
C VAL A 40 7.68 2.67 -5.17
N PHE A 41 6.82 3.12 -4.25
CA PHE A 41 5.41 2.74 -4.22
C PHE A 41 4.67 3.20 -5.49
N ALA A 42 4.88 4.45 -5.93
CA ALA A 42 4.28 4.97 -7.14
C ALA A 42 4.70 4.16 -8.39
N PHE A 43 5.99 3.86 -8.54
CA PHE A 43 6.50 3.04 -9.65
C PHE A 43 5.96 1.61 -9.60
N ALA A 44 5.96 0.97 -8.43
CA ALA A 44 5.41 -0.36 -8.24
C ALA A 44 3.91 -0.40 -8.59
N TYR A 45 3.15 0.64 -8.21
CA TYR A 45 1.73 0.77 -8.53
C TYR A 45 1.50 0.93 -10.03
N ARG A 46 2.26 1.79 -10.72
CA ARG A 46 2.17 1.92 -12.18
C ARG A 46 2.55 0.63 -12.90
N ALA A 47 3.63 -0.03 -12.49
CA ALA A 47 4.05 -1.31 -13.05
C ALA A 47 3.00 -2.42 -12.82
N SER A 48 2.33 -2.41 -11.68
CA SER A 48 1.23 -3.33 -11.38
C SER A 48 0.04 -3.13 -12.34
N ILE A 49 -0.35 -1.88 -12.57
CA ILE A 49 -1.41 -1.54 -13.54
C ILE A 49 -1.00 -1.93 -14.96
N ALA A 50 0.25 -1.67 -15.34
CA ALA A 50 0.78 -1.99 -16.66
C ALA A 50 0.91 -3.50 -16.91
N ARG A 51 1.23 -4.31 -15.89
CA ARG A 51 1.33 -5.78 -16.01
C ARG A 51 -0.02 -6.47 -16.03
N HIS A 52 -1.05 -5.88 -15.42
CA HIS A 52 -2.39 -6.45 -15.37
C HIS A 52 -3.46 -5.52 -15.96
N PRO A 53 -3.32 -5.10 -17.23
CA PRO A 53 -4.26 -4.17 -17.85
C PRO A 53 -5.62 -4.85 -18.12
N TYR A 54 -5.60 -6.17 -18.31
CA TYR A 54 -6.77 -6.96 -18.65
C TYR A 54 -7.58 -7.40 -17.42
N ARG A 55 -8.90 -7.28 -17.53
CA ARG A 55 -9.90 -7.92 -16.66
C ARG A 55 -10.50 -9.11 -17.39
N ASN A 56 -11.05 -10.05 -16.61
CA ASN A 56 -11.93 -11.05 -17.17
C ASN A 56 -13.14 -10.36 -17.82
N CYS A 57 -13.47 -10.76 -19.04
CA CYS A 57 -14.68 -10.30 -19.71
C CYS A 57 -15.90 -10.61 -18.82
N ARG A 58 -16.78 -9.64 -18.62
CA ARG A 58 -17.97 -9.80 -17.76
C ARG A 58 -19.00 -10.77 -18.35
N THR A 59 -19.00 -10.93 -19.67
CA THR A 59 -19.98 -11.75 -20.40
C THR A 59 -19.61 -13.24 -20.40
N CYS A 60 -18.33 -13.57 -20.64
CA CYS A 60 -17.85 -14.96 -20.64
C CYS A 60 -17.03 -15.33 -19.38
N HIS A 61 -16.94 -14.43 -18.40
CA HIS A 61 -16.22 -14.60 -17.14
C HIS A 61 -14.75 -15.02 -17.26
N GLY A 62 -14.06 -14.65 -18.34
CA GLY A 62 -12.65 -15.03 -18.55
C GLY A 62 -12.46 -16.25 -19.46
N SER A 63 -13.53 -16.96 -19.83
CA SER A 63 -13.42 -18.20 -20.59
C SER A 63 -13.14 -18.01 -22.09
N GLY A 64 -13.48 -16.84 -22.64
CA GLY A 64 -13.38 -16.54 -24.08
C GLY A 64 -14.43 -17.23 -24.95
N LYS A 65 -15.32 -18.04 -24.37
CA LYS A 65 -16.27 -18.87 -25.13
C LYS A 65 -17.58 -19.07 -24.38
N HIS A 66 -18.68 -19.12 -25.11
CA HIS A 66 -19.98 -19.53 -24.58
C HIS A 66 -20.23 -20.99 -24.95
N ARG A 67 -20.52 -21.83 -23.95
CA ARG A 67 -20.97 -23.20 -24.16
C ARG A 67 -22.48 -23.26 -24.08
N GLY A 68 -23.10 -24.02 -24.98
CA GLY A 68 -24.53 -24.29 -24.91
C GLY A 68 -24.86 -25.22 -23.74
N ALA A 69 -26.05 -25.06 -23.16
CA ALA A 69 -26.52 -25.94 -22.09
C ALA A 69 -26.76 -27.39 -22.57
N VAL A 70 -27.11 -27.55 -23.85
CA VAL A 70 -27.51 -28.84 -24.44
C VAL A 70 -26.29 -29.63 -24.96
N PHE A 71 -25.36 -28.97 -25.66
CA PHE A 71 -24.17 -29.61 -26.21
C PHE A 71 -22.91 -29.05 -25.55
N LYS A 72 -22.44 -29.71 -24.48
CA LYS A 72 -21.26 -29.24 -23.71
C LYS A 72 -19.94 -29.28 -24.49
N SER A 73 -19.91 -29.99 -25.61
CA SER A 73 -18.76 -30.11 -26.51
C SER A 73 -18.67 -28.95 -27.52
N ALA A 74 -19.81 -28.36 -27.89
CA ALA A 74 -19.85 -27.23 -28.83
C ALA A 74 -19.71 -25.90 -28.09
N PHE A 75 -18.89 -25.01 -28.63
CA PHE A 75 -18.70 -23.66 -28.09
C PHE A 75 -18.67 -22.63 -29.21
N ARG A 76 -19.17 -21.44 -28.93
CA ARG A 76 -19.01 -20.26 -29.78
C ARG A 76 -18.05 -19.28 -29.14
N PRO A 77 -17.24 -18.54 -29.92
CA PRO A 77 -16.44 -17.44 -29.37
C PRO A 77 -17.35 -16.41 -28.70
N CYS A 78 -16.86 -15.78 -27.63
CA CYS A 78 -17.59 -14.70 -26.99
C CYS A 78 -17.50 -13.43 -27.85
N ASP A 79 -18.65 -12.96 -28.33
CA ASP A 79 -18.73 -11.79 -29.22
C ASP A 79 -18.28 -10.51 -28.51
N ALA A 80 -18.55 -10.39 -27.20
CA ALA A 80 -18.23 -9.21 -26.41
C ALA A 80 -16.71 -8.99 -26.20
N CYS A 81 -15.90 -10.05 -26.28
CA CYS A 81 -14.43 -9.95 -26.17
C CYS A 81 -13.70 -10.52 -27.38
N GLY A 82 -14.41 -10.80 -28.48
CA GLY A 82 -13.84 -11.42 -29.69
C GLY A 82 -13.14 -12.76 -29.45
N GLY A 83 -13.58 -13.54 -28.45
CA GLY A 83 -12.97 -14.84 -28.12
C GLY A 83 -11.75 -14.81 -27.20
N ASN A 84 -11.20 -13.64 -26.86
CA ASN A 84 -9.98 -13.53 -26.06
C ASN A 84 -10.16 -13.81 -24.56
N GLY A 85 -11.40 -13.75 -24.04
CA GLY A 85 -11.71 -13.93 -22.61
C GLY A 85 -11.31 -12.75 -21.71
N ARG A 86 -10.56 -11.78 -22.25
CA ARG A 86 -10.05 -10.60 -21.55
C ARG A 86 -10.68 -9.35 -22.16
N GLN A 87 -10.91 -8.36 -21.31
CA GLN A 87 -11.36 -7.02 -21.67
C GLN A 87 -10.43 -6.00 -21.00
N LEU A 88 -10.06 -4.94 -21.72
CA LEU A 88 -9.31 -3.83 -21.15
C LEU A 88 -10.11 -3.20 -19.99
N ARG A 89 -9.42 -2.87 -18.89
CA ARG A 89 -10.00 -2.02 -17.83
C ARG A 89 -10.27 -0.62 -18.38
N ALA A 90 -11.29 0.05 -17.84
CA ALA A 90 -11.40 1.50 -17.98
C ALA A 90 -10.08 2.14 -17.53
N PHE A 91 -9.53 3.05 -18.36
CA PHE A 91 -8.23 3.72 -18.20
C PHE A 91 -6.96 2.89 -18.48
N ALA A 92 -7.06 1.61 -18.90
CA ALA A 92 -5.92 0.91 -19.47
C ALA A 92 -5.78 1.27 -20.95
N LYS A 93 -4.62 1.80 -21.36
CA LYS A 93 -4.27 1.87 -22.79
C LYS A 93 -3.96 0.45 -23.28
N GLU A 94 -4.44 0.12 -24.47
CA GLU A 94 -3.93 -1.03 -25.23
C GLU A 94 -2.40 -0.84 -25.35
N PRO A 95 -1.56 -1.79 -24.91
CA PRO A 95 -0.14 -1.75 -25.22
C PRO A 95 0.03 -2.05 -26.71
N ASP A 96 0.65 -1.12 -27.43
CA ASP A 96 0.94 -1.18 -28.86
C ASP A 96 1.80 -2.41 -29.25
#